data_AF-A0A4R8JZ07-F1
#
_entry.id   AF-A0A4R8JZ07-F1
#
_cell.length_a   1.000
_cell.length_b   1.000
_cell.length_c   1.000
_cell.angle_alpha   90.00
_cell.angle_beta   90.00
_cell.angle_gamma   90.00
#
_symmetry.space_group_name_H-M   'P 1'
#
loop_
_entity.id
_entity.type
_entity.pdbx_description
1 polymer ?
#
loop_
_entity_poly.entity_id
_entity_poly.type
_entity_poly.pdbx_seq_one_letter_code
_entity_poly.pdbx_strand_id
1 'polypeptide(L)'
;MQEKKSILIVGHAAGGRARSVVVVVFIVDGNGQLVSSSVHWTNGDSGAERTALATLRRASPLPQPPPDLLDGRGHLELMEDCLFNNNGKFQLRALASPQATIID
;
A
#
# COMPACT_ATOMS: atom_id res chain seq x y z
N MET A 1 -14.44 14.41 -17.74
CA MET A 1 -13.21 14.61 -16.93
C MET A 1 -13.54 14.08 -15.55
N GLN A 2 -13.24 12.80 -15.30
CA GLN A 2 -13.64 12.11 -14.07
C GLN A 2 -12.57 12.34 -13.01
N GLU A 3 -12.96 13.00 -11.92
CA GLU A 3 -12.15 13.12 -10.71
C GLU A 3 -11.98 11.71 -10.13
N LYS A 4 -10.78 11.12 -10.27
CA LYS A 4 -10.44 9.86 -9.60
C LYS A 4 -10.35 10.16 -8.11
N LYS A 5 -11.44 9.89 -7.40
CA LYS A 5 -11.50 9.91 -5.94
C LYS A 5 -10.69 8.72 -5.42
N SER A 6 -9.37 8.86 -5.40
CA SER A 6 -8.47 7.89 -4.77
C SER A 6 -8.75 7.96 -3.27
N ILE A 7 -9.39 6.92 -2.72
CA ILE A 7 -9.40 6.68 -1.28
C ILE A 7 -7.96 6.41 -0.89
N LEU A 8 -7.30 7.46 -0.41
CA LEU A 8 -6.01 7.39 0.22
C LEU A 8 -6.27 6.93 1.65
N ILE A 9 -6.13 5.63 1.93
CA ILE A 9 -5.94 5.17 3.31
C ILE A 9 -4.52 5.55 3.71
N VAL A 10 -4.31 6.85 3.94
CA VAL A 10 -3.18 7.32 4.72
C VAL A 10 -3.71 7.45 6.13
N GLY A 11 -3.13 6.70 7.08
CA GLY A 11 -3.39 6.92 8.49
C GLY A 11 -3.11 8.38 8.85
N HIS A 12 -4.16 9.16 9.10
CA HIS A 12 -4.05 10.56 9.50
C HIS A 12 -3.56 10.67 10.96
N ALA A 13 -2.63 11.59 11.18
CA ALA A 13 -2.04 11.88 12.47
C ALA A 13 -2.94 12.76 13.35
N ALA A 14 -3.06 12.39 14.63
CA ALA A 14 -3.03 13.32 15.76
C ALA A 14 -2.68 12.55 17.06
N GLY A 15 -1.44 12.72 17.54
CA GLY A 15 -0.93 12.17 18.81
C GLY A 15 0.51 11.65 18.81
N GLY A 16 1.18 11.64 17.64
CA GLY A 16 2.59 11.31 17.44
C GLY A 16 2.81 10.89 15.98
N ARG A 17 3.44 11.74 15.17
CA ARG A 17 3.52 11.55 13.72
C ARG A 17 4.44 10.36 13.39
N ALA A 18 3.99 9.43 12.56
CA ALA A 18 4.91 8.52 11.88
C ALA A 18 5.98 9.38 11.19
N ARG A 19 7.25 8.95 11.26
CA ARG A 19 8.35 9.71 10.65
C ARG A 19 8.16 9.80 9.13
N SER A 20 7.79 8.67 8.51
CA SER A 20 7.67 8.57 7.06
C SER A 20 6.53 7.65 6.63
N VAL A 21 5.88 8.02 5.53
CA VAL A 21 4.80 7.25 4.89
C VAL A 21 5.18 7.07 3.42
N VAL A 22 5.12 5.83 2.93
CA VAL A 22 5.41 5.49 1.52
C VAL A 22 4.26 4.62 1.02
N VAL A 23 3.62 5.02 -0.06
CA VAL A 23 2.65 4.19 -0.77
C VAL A 23 3.36 3.54 -1.94
N VAL A 24 3.39 2.22 -1.97
CA VAL A 24 3.99 1.43 -3.04
C VAL A 24 2.90 0.82 -3.90
N VAL A 25 3.14 0.76 -5.21
CA VAL A 25 2.34 -0.04 -6.15
C VAL A 25 3.24 -1.11 -6.75
N PHE A 26 2.73 -2.33 -6.83
CA PHE A 26 3.49 -3.46 -7.34
C PHE A 26 2.59 -4.48 -8.03
N ILE A 27 3.21 -5.26 -8.92
CA ILE A 27 2.54 -6.29 -9.70
C ILE A 27 3.12 -7.64 -9.29
N VAL A 28 2.25 -8.61 -9.03
CA VAL A 28 2.59 -10.02 -8.86
C VAL A 28 1.97 -10.88 -9.94
N ASP A 29 2.66 -11.94 -10.36
CA ASP A 29 2.09 -12.93 -11.27
C ASP A 29 1.30 -14.03 -10.52
N GLY A 30 0.63 -14.91 -11.27
CA GLY A 30 -0.12 -16.04 -10.71
C GLY A 30 0.71 -17.07 -9.93
N ASN A 31 2.04 -16.99 -9.96
CA ASN A 31 2.94 -17.80 -9.13
C ASN A 31 3.39 -17.06 -7.87
N GLY A 32 2.91 -15.83 -7.65
CA GLY A 32 3.31 -14.96 -6.55
C GLY A 32 4.65 -14.27 -6.77
N GLN A 33 5.21 -14.32 -7.99
CA GLN A 33 6.47 -13.66 -8.30
C GLN A 33 6.25 -12.15 -8.44
N LEU A 34 7.12 -11.35 -7.79
CA LEU A 34 7.09 -9.90 -7.96
C LEU A 34 7.58 -9.54 -9.36
N VAL A 35 6.69 -9.00 -10.20
CA VAL A 35 6.98 -8.59 -11.58
C VAL A 35 7.53 -7.16 -11.61
N SER A 36 6.95 -6.25 -10.85
CA SER A 36 7.39 -4.85 -10.76
C SER A 36 7.02 -4.23 -9.43
N SER A 37 7.76 -3.20 -9.00
CA SER A 37 7.42 -2.38 -7.83
C SER A 37 7.92 -0.95 -7.99
N SER A 38 7.13 0.01 -7.52
CA SER A 38 7.45 1.43 -7.58
C SER A 38 6.79 2.21 -6.43
N VAL A 39 7.31 3.41 -6.15
CA VAL A 39 6.68 4.35 -5.21
C VAL A 39 5.60 5.12 -5.96
N HIS A 40 4.36 5.02 -5.47
CA HIS A 40 3.25 5.81 -5.97
C HIS A 40 3.22 7.20 -5.30
N TRP A 41 3.42 7.25 -3.98
CA TRP A 41 3.43 8.49 -3.21
C TRP A 41 4.33 8.38 -1.97
N THR A 42 4.90 9.49 -1.51
CA THR A 42 5.72 9.54 -0.30
C THR A 42 5.82 10.96 0.25
N ASN A 43 6.18 11.08 1.53
CA ASN A 43 6.55 12.35 2.16
C ASN A 43 8.02 12.76 1.94
N GLY A 44 8.77 12.05 1.10
CA GLY A 44 10.11 12.43 0.63
C GLY A 44 11.29 11.85 1.42
N ASP A 45 11.06 10.86 2.29
CA ASP A 45 12.15 10.13 2.95
C ASP A 45 12.68 9.02 2.04
N SER A 46 13.72 9.32 1.28
CA SER A 46 14.35 8.36 0.35
C SER A 46 14.86 7.07 1.02
N GLY A 47 15.18 7.11 2.32
CA GLY A 47 15.57 5.93 3.08
C GLY A 47 14.38 5.00 3.31
N ALA A 48 13.24 5.56 3.69
CA ALA A 48 11.98 4.84 3.82
C ALA A 48 11.51 4.27 2.46
N GLU A 49 11.60 5.04 1.37
CA GLU A 49 11.27 4.58 0.01
C GLU A 49 12.10 3.36 -0.40
N ARG A 50 13.43 3.43 -0.26
CA ARG A 50 14.33 2.31 -0.55
C ARG A 50 14.00 1.09 0.31
N THR A 51 13.67 1.33 1.59
CA THR A 51 13.34 0.25 2.53
C THR A 51 12.04 -0.44 2.15
N ALA A 52 11.00 0.31 1.77
CA ALA A 52 9.72 -0.24 1.31
C ALA A 52 9.89 -1.15 0.07
N LEU A 53 10.59 -0.64 -0.96
CA LEU A 53 10.85 -1.41 -2.18
C LEU A 53 11.74 -2.64 -1.91
N ALA A 54 12.75 -2.52 -1.05
CA ALA A 54 13.61 -3.65 -0.68
C ALA A 54 12.85 -4.71 0.13
N THR A 55 11.88 -4.32 0.95
CA THR A 55 11.02 -5.26 1.68
C THR A 55 10.16 -6.08 0.71
N LEU A 56 9.51 -5.45 -0.28
CA LEU A 56 8.76 -6.19 -1.30
C LEU A 56 9.64 -7.18 -2.08
N ARG A 57 10.84 -6.76 -2.48
CA ARG A 57 11.79 -7.64 -3.20
C ARG A 57 12.23 -8.84 -2.36
N ARG A 58 12.47 -8.64 -1.07
CA ARG A 58 12.85 -9.73 -0.14
C ARG A 58 11.69 -10.65 0.21
N ALA A 59 10.46 -10.14 0.21
CA ALA A 59 9.28 -10.93 0.49
C ALA A 59 8.90 -11.86 -0.68
N SER A 60 9.40 -11.60 -1.88
CA SER A 60 9.14 -12.44 -3.05
C SER A 60 9.78 -13.83 -2.91
N PRO A 61 9.09 -14.93 -3.29
CA PRO A 61 7.72 -14.95 -3.82
C PRO A 61 6.67 -14.70 -2.73
N LEU A 62 5.64 -13.92 -3.08
CA LEU A 62 4.46 -13.72 -2.24
C LEU A 62 3.53 -14.94 -2.32
N PRO A 63 2.56 -15.09 -1.40
CA PRO A 63 1.51 -16.09 -1.56
C PRO A 63 0.83 -15.97 -2.92
N GLN A 64 0.50 -17.11 -3.54
CA GLN A 64 -0.17 -17.12 -4.83
C GLN A 64 -1.50 -16.35 -4.77
N PRO A 65 -1.74 -15.42 -5.71
CA PRO A 65 -3.01 -14.71 -5.77
C PRO A 65 -4.18 -15.65 -6.08
N PRO A 66 -5.38 -15.36 -5.55
CA PRO A 66 -6.62 -15.96 -6.04
C PRO A 66 -6.76 -15.79 -7.57
N PRO A 67 -7.02 -16.86 -8.35
CA PRO A 67 -7.05 -16.78 -9.81
C PRO A 67 -8.09 -15.81 -10.38
N ASP A 68 -9.18 -15.56 -9.65
CA ASP A 68 -10.26 -14.65 -10.01
C ASP A 68 -9.87 -13.16 -9.90
N LEU A 69 -8.79 -12.84 -9.20
CA LEU A 69 -8.23 -11.48 -9.10
C LEU A 69 -7.17 -11.19 -10.18
N LEU A 70 -6.74 -12.21 -10.93
CA LEU A 70 -5.75 -12.04 -11.99
C LEU A 70 -6.39 -11.38 -13.20
N ASP A 71 -5.66 -10.45 -13.82
CA ASP A 71 -6.03 -9.84 -15.09
C ASP A 71 -5.85 -10.82 -16.28
N GLY A 72 -6.19 -10.37 -17.49
CA GLY A 72 -6.05 -11.18 -18.71
C GLY A 72 -4.60 -11.57 -19.06
N ARG A 73 -3.59 -11.08 -18.33
CA ARG A 73 -2.18 -11.44 -18.46
C ARG A 73 -1.70 -12.34 -17.32
N GLY A 74 -2.58 -12.68 -16.38
CA GLY A 74 -2.23 -13.50 -15.21
C GLY A 74 -1.54 -12.69 -14.11
N HIS A 75 -1.78 -11.39 -14.03
CA HIS A 75 -1.16 -10.49 -13.05
C HIS A 75 -2.18 -9.89 -12.08
N LEU A 76 -1.72 -9.55 -10.88
CA LEU A 76 -2.46 -8.78 -9.89
C LEU A 76 -1.66 -7.52 -9.53
N GLU A 77 -2.27 -6.35 -9.69
CA GLU A 77 -1.73 -5.06 -9.24
C GLU A 77 -2.25 -4.75 -7.82
N LEU A 78 -1.33 -4.44 -6.91
CA LEU A 78 -1.58 -4.16 -5.50
C LEU A 78 -0.99 -2.80 -5.13
N MET A 79 -1.62 -2.14 -4.16
CA MET A 79 -1.14 -0.90 -3.58
C MET A 79 -1.17 -1.00 -2.06
N GLU A 80 -0.03 -0.76 -1.42
CA GLU A 80 0.14 -0.92 0.03
C GLU A 80 0.73 0.34 0.65
N ASP A 81 0.26 0.70 1.84
CA ASP A 81 0.82 1.77 2.65
C ASP A 81 1.89 1.23 3.62
N CYS A 82 3.09 1.77 3.51
CA CYS A 82 4.21 1.45 4.38
C CYS A 82 4.45 2.61 5.36
N LEU A 83 4.26 2.33 6.65
CA LEU A 83 4.51 3.28 7.74
C LEU A 83 5.88 3.01 8.37
N PHE A 84 6.70 4.05 8.49
CA PHE A 84 8.02 3.97 9.11
C PHE A 84 8.13 4.89 10.33
N ASN A 85 8.65 4.34 11.42
CA ASN A 85 8.98 5.10 12.62
C ASN A 85 10.27 4.57 13.26
N ASN A 86 11.01 5.44 13.95
CA ASN A 86 12.28 5.08 14.59
C ASN A 86 12.08 4.55 16.03
N ASN A 87 10.92 4.78 16.63
CA ASN A 87 10.63 4.43 18.03
C ASN A 87 9.68 3.24 18.18
N GLY A 88 9.35 2.56 17.08
CA GLY A 88 8.43 1.42 17.05
C GLY A 88 6.97 1.72 17.43
N LYS A 89 6.62 2.99 17.71
CA LYS A 89 5.26 3.38 18.06
C LYS A 89 4.53 3.86 16.81
N PHE A 90 3.50 3.12 16.42
CA PHE A 90 2.56 3.53 15.38
C PHE A 90 1.23 3.85 16.04
N GLN A 91 0.68 5.04 15.80
CA GLN A 91 -0.69 5.36 16.20
C GLN A 91 -1.56 5.30 14.94
N LEU A 92 -2.30 4.20 14.80
CA LEU A 92 -3.30 4.06 13.75
C LEU A 92 -4.60 4.69 14.26
N ARG A 93 -5.02 5.83 13.70
CA ARG A 93 -6.33 6.43 14.01
C ARG A 93 -7.21 6.34 12.77
N ALA A 94 -8.26 5.51 12.85
CA ALA A 94 -9.27 5.42 11.80
C ALA A 94 -10.07 6.73 11.73
N LEU A 95 -10.09 7.39 10.57
CA LEU A 95 -10.91 8.58 10.32
C LEU A 95 -12.07 8.33 9.33
N ALA A 96 -12.29 7.10 8.88
CA ALA A 96 -13.51 6.79 8.16
C ALA A 96 -14.68 6.89 9.12
N SER A 97 -15.54 7.90 8.95
CA SER A 97 -16.92 7.78 9.42
C SER A 97 -17.49 6.52 8.75
N PRO A 98 -18.18 5.62 9.49
CA PRO A 98 -18.78 4.44 8.88
C PRO A 98 -19.67 4.88 7.73
N GLN A 99 -19.26 4.57 6.50
CA GLN A 99 -20.13 4.70 5.33
C GLN A 99 -20.99 3.44 5.27
N ALA A 100 -21.92 3.34 6.23
CA ALA A 100 -23.07 2.48 6.06
C ALA A 100 -24.03 3.24 5.12
N THR A 101 -23.87 3.08 3.82
CA THR A 101 -25.01 3.27 2.92
C THR A 101 -25.85 2.01 3.07
N ILE A 102 -26.88 2.08 3.90
CA ILE A 102 -28.01 1.17 3.81
C ILE A 102 -28.59 1.42 2.42
N ILE A 103 -28.46 0.44 1.54
CA ILE A 103 -29.19 0.43 0.27
C ILE A 103 -30.55 -0.20 0.62
N ASP A 104 -31.61 0.58 0.42
CA ASP A 104 -33.01 0.12 0.46
C ASP A 104 -33.31 -0.83 -0.70
#